data_AF-A0A357HCT8-F1
#
_entry.id   AF-A0A357HCT8-F1
#
_cell.length_a   1.000
_cell.length_b   1.000
_cell.length_c   1.000
_cell.angle_alpha   90.00
_cell.angle_beta   90.00
_cell.angle_gamma   90.00
#
_symmetry.space_group_name_H-M   'P 1'
#
loop_
_entity.id
_entity.type
_entity.pdbx_description
1 polymer ?
#
loop_
_entity_poly.entity_id
_entity_poly.type
_entity_poly.pdbx_seq_one_letter_code
_entity_poly.pdbx_strand_id
1 'polypeptide(L)' 'TAKDIKDKLSITIAQAQAIIDYRKANGAFSCIEQLLEVKGIGQKTYEKIRGLVTLR' A
#
# COMPACT_ATOMS: atom_id res chain seq x y z
N THR A 1 1.29 12.00 0.17
CA THR A 1 0.34 12.01 -0.97
C THR A 1 0.52 10.77 -1.81
N ALA A 2 -0.47 10.38 -2.64
CA ALA A 2 -0.36 9.18 -3.48
C ALA A 2 0.88 9.20 -4.39
N LYS A 3 1.29 10.38 -4.85
CA LYS A 3 2.49 10.57 -5.67
C LYS A 3 3.79 10.18 -4.94
N ASP A 4 3.86 10.45 -3.64
CA ASP A 4 5.03 10.14 -2.80
C ASP A 4 5.15 8.62 -2.56
N ILE A 5 4.00 7.97 -2.31
CA ILE A 5 3.92 6.51 -2.13
C ILE A 5 4.27 5.80 -3.45
N LYS A 6 3.79 6.34 -4.59
CA LYS A 6 4.11 5.84 -5.94
C LYS A 6 5.63 5.77 -6.15
N ASP A 7 6.32 6.85 -5.85
CA ASP A 7 7.75 7.00 -6.11
C ASP A 7 8.59 6.09 -5.20
N LYS A 8 8.29 6.10 -3.88
CA LYS A 8 9.02 5.30 -2.90
C LYS A 8 8.85 3.79 -3.06
N LEU A 9 7.64 3.35 -3.43
CA LEU A 9 7.32 1.93 -3.54
C LEU A 9 7.39 1.42 -4.98
N SER A 10 7.68 2.28 -5.96
CA SER A 10 7.68 1.95 -7.38
C SER A 10 6.37 1.25 -7.82
N ILE A 11 5.24 1.73 -7.30
CA ILE A 11 3.89 1.23 -7.62
C ILE A 11 3.16 2.19 -8.55
N THR A 12 1.96 1.83 -9.01
CA THR A 12 1.13 2.74 -9.82
C THR A 12 0.41 3.78 -8.95
N ILE A 13 -0.01 4.89 -9.56
CA ILE A 13 -0.80 5.94 -8.88
C ILE A 13 -2.11 5.34 -8.32
N ALA A 14 -2.75 4.44 -9.06
CA ALA A 14 -3.97 3.78 -8.63
C ALA A 14 -3.77 2.94 -7.36
N GLN A 15 -2.67 2.15 -7.29
CA GLN A 15 -2.33 1.39 -6.09
C GLN A 15 -2.02 2.30 -4.90
N ALA A 16 -1.25 3.36 -5.11
CA ALA A 16 -0.95 4.32 -4.06
C ALA A 16 -2.22 5.02 -3.53
N GLN A 17 -3.16 5.34 -4.41
CA GLN A 17 -4.45 5.90 -4.03
C GLN A 17 -5.28 4.89 -3.25
N ALA A 18 -5.30 3.62 -3.67
CA ALA A 18 -6.01 2.55 -2.99
C ALA A 18 -5.48 2.31 -1.56
N ILE A 19 -4.16 2.41 -1.33
CA ILE A 19 -3.58 2.32 0.03
C ILE A 19 -4.12 3.45 0.91
N ILE A 20 -4.17 4.67 0.39
CA ILE A 20 -4.70 5.83 1.12
C ILE A 20 -6.18 5.65 1.41
N ASP A 21 -6.94 5.17 0.42
CA ASP A 21 -8.38 4.96 0.54
C ASP A 21 -8.70 3.87 1.57
N TYR A 22 -7.99 2.74 1.50
CA TYR A 22 -8.06 1.67 2.48
C TYR A 22 -7.74 2.19 3.88
N ARG A 23 -6.69 3.00 4.03
CA ARG A 23 -6.32 3.60 5.32
C ARG A 23 -7.39 4.57 5.84
N LYS A 24 -8.07 5.30 4.96
CA LYS A 24 -9.16 6.20 5.35
C LYS A 24 -10.42 5.44 5.79
N ALA A 25 -10.74 4.35 5.11
CA ALA A 25 -11.94 3.56 5.39
C ALA A 25 -11.75 2.61 6.59
N ASN A 26 -10.60 1.95 6.70
CA ASN A 26 -10.33 0.91 7.72
C ASN A 26 -9.46 1.42 8.87
N GLY A 27 -8.85 2.61 8.75
CA GLY A 27 -7.90 3.13 9.71
C GLY A 27 -6.46 2.69 9.45
N ALA A 28 -5.61 2.78 10.46
CA ALA A 28 -4.20 2.39 10.32
C ALA A 28 -4.07 0.88 10.04
N PHE A 29 -3.08 0.53 9.21
CA PHE A 29 -2.73 -0.87 8.98
C PHE A 29 -2.25 -1.49 10.31
N SER A 30 -2.84 -2.61 10.69
CA SER A 30 -2.48 -3.40 11.87
C SER A 30 -1.36 -4.39 11.56
N CYS A 31 -1.30 -4.90 10.33
CA CYS A 31 -0.21 -5.75 9.84
C CYS A 31 0.13 -5.40 8.38
N ILE A 32 1.32 -5.78 7.92
CA ILE A 32 1.77 -5.53 6.54
C ILE A 32 0.90 -6.31 5.54
N GLU A 33 0.40 -7.48 5.93
CA GLU A 33 -0.42 -8.37 5.11
C GLU A 33 -1.75 -7.73 4.66
N GLN A 34 -2.28 -6.76 5.41
CA GLN A 34 -3.46 -5.98 5.00
C GLN A 34 -3.25 -5.21 3.69
N LEU A 35 -2.01 -5.01 3.25
CA LEU A 35 -1.75 -4.49 1.90
C LEU A 35 -2.28 -5.41 0.80
N LEU A 36 -2.42 -6.72 1.03
CA LEU A 36 -3.06 -7.65 0.08
C LEU A 36 -4.58 -7.46 0.00
N GLU A 37 -5.19 -6.85 1.01
CA GLU A 37 -6.61 -6.49 0.98
C GLU A 37 -6.86 -5.19 0.20
N VAL A 38 -5.80 -4.43 -0.08
CA VAL A 38 -5.89 -3.19 -0.86
C VAL A 38 -6.15 -3.53 -2.33
N LYS A 39 -7.26 -3.03 -2.86
CA LYS A 39 -7.64 -3.24 -4.26
C LYS A 39 -6.53 -2.79 -5.21
N GLY A 40 -6.01 -3.74 -6.00
CA GLY A 40 -4.93 -3.51 -6.97
C GLY A 40 -3.54 -3.88 -6.45
N ILE A 41 -3.37 -4.25 -5.19
CA ILE A 41 -2.14 -4.84 -4.67
C ILE A 41 -2.28 -6.35 -4.66
N GLY A 42 -1.77 -7.00 -5.70
CA GLY A 42 -1.61 -8.45 -5.73
C GLY A 42 -0.31 -8.90 -5.07
N GLN A 43 -0.12 -10.22 -4.94
CA GLN A 43 1.08 -10.83 -4.35
C GLN A 43 2.39 -10.28 -4.92
N LYS A 44 2.49 -10.13 -6.25
CA LYS A 44 3.70 -9.57 -6.91
C LYS A 44 4.04 -8.16 -6.44
N THR A 45 3.03 -7.31 -6.25
CA THR A 45 3.24 -5.95 -5.74
C THR A 45 3.58 -5.99 -4.27
N TYR A 46 2.83 -6.78 -3.50
CA TYR A 46 3.05 -6.98 -2.08
C TYR A 46 4.48 -7.42 -1.77
N GLU A 47 5.01 -8.42 -2.46
CA GLU A 47 6.37 -8.91 -2.26
C GLU A 47 7.45 -7.84 -2.53
N LYS A 48 7.21 -6.95 -3.49
CA LYS A 48 8.11 -5.82 -3.76
C LYS A 48 8.09 -4.76 -2.67
N ILE A 49 6.92 -4.49 -2.10
CA ILE A 49 6.73 -3.36 -1.17
C ILE A 49 6.80 -3.76 0.31
N ARG A 50 6.54 -5.02 0.67
CA ARG A 50 6.47 -5.51 2.06
C ARG A 50 7.74 -5.23 2.87
N GLY A 51 8.91 -5.19 2.22
CA GLY A 51 10.19 -4.87 2.86
C GLY A 51 10.49 -3.37 2.93
N LEU A 52 9.76 -2.54 2.20
CA LEU A 52 9.92 -1.08 2.14
C LEU A 52 8.93 -0.35 3.05
N VAL A 53 7.90 -1.04 3.53
CA VAL A 53 6.87 -0.52 4.41
C VAL A 53 7.10 -1.01 5.83
N THR A 54 6.97 -0.09 6.78
CA THR A 54 7.07 -0.38 8.21
C THR A 54 5.84 0.15 8.91
N LEU A 55 5.30 -0.63 9.84
CA LEU A 55 4.26 -0.16 10.75
C LEU A 55 4.93 0.71 11.82
N ARG A 56 4.40 1.91 12.04
CA ARG A 56 4.87 2.87 13.05
C ARG A 56 3.68 3.44 13.79
#